data_AF-A0A1E9GEW2-F1
#
_entry.id   AF-A0A1E9GEW2-F1
#
_cell.length_a   1.000
_cell.length_b   1.000
_cell.length_c   1.000
_cell.angle_alpha   90.00
_cell.angle_beta   90.00
_cell.angle_gamma   90.00
#
_symmetry.space_group_name_H-M   'P 1'
#
loop_
_entity.id
_entity.type
_entity.pdbx_description
1 polymer ?
#
loop_
_entity_poly.entity_id
_entity_poly.type
_entity_poly.pdbx_seq_one_letter_code
_entity_poly.pdbx_strand_id
1 'polypeptide(L)'
;KVDKIRFEVAGGAGGGSSSIAGGSGALVVGEIPVKEGQVIELVAAAGGVAYLERVDGAENAPDTKPEKRYKIWGTRPATGGQGYGNGGDVNVYTVPSDAQSRVDAKWPGGSDMKRYVHGGSGGGSSALVIDGKVVALAGGGGGAGIRTQPATNNMPETREKKDAAGNVIGTEPNPYFNSKAKDTSTTRLEDTSNISVLPAGASASAAVGDTAETSVSWYTHLKDASGKRTPTSAMEVAGGKGGGNGTGGTGGEKPRLYALANVFGVMGFVSTNNQEIFSSSTAGDTGGNGFDGKGADGVSAYSYQLDNHPDLPKESVPVTNQKAIDEGVVKGDEKGGLEVDAAKKSFNGYQGVVSAGGGAGYGGGGSGAVRALSSILTGEKWNGNTAAKGGVRQNVGALLQAGAGGAGGSYVAPSVAGGSISSANNAAKESGVRNPGYVKVTLCERS
;
A
#
# COMPACT_ATOMS: atom_id res chain seq x y z
N LYS A 1 33.77 31.56 28.15
CA LYS A 1 32.36 31.62 28.63
C LYS A 1 31.45 31.53 27.40
N VAL A 2 30.40 30.72 27.46
CA VAL A 2 29.42 30.58 26.38
C VAL A 2 28.24 31.48 26.71
N ASP A 3 27.99 32.48 25.87
CA ASP A 3 26.88 33.43 26.08
C ASP A 3 25.65 33.07 25.21
N LYS A 4 25.85 32.26 24.16
CA LYS A 4 24.78 31.76 23.28
C LYS A 4 25.15 30.44 22.63
N ILE A 5 24.13 29.74 22.15
CA ILE A 5 24.30 28.56 21.29
C ILE A 5 23.66 28.80 19.93
N ARG A 6 24.28 28.25 18.88
CA ARG A 6 23.65 28.05 17.58
C ARG A 6 23.24 26.59 17.44
N PHE A 7 22.07 26.32 16.88
CA PHE A 7 21.58 24.96 16.75
C PHE A 7 21.02 24.63 15.37
N GLU A 8 21.02 23.33 15.08
CA GLU A 8 20.29 22.69 13.99
C GLU A 8 19.57 21.46 14.58
N VAL A 9 18.26 21.35 14.38
CA VAL A 9 17.43 20.23 14.83
C VAL A 9 16.74 19.66 13.61
N ALA A 10 17.05 18.41 13.26
CA ALA A 10 16.44 17.71 12.13
C ALA A 10 15.52 16.58 12.62
N GLY A 11 14.30 16.48 12.09
CA GLY A 11 13.35 15.41 12.38
C GLY A 11 13.63 14.13 11.57
N GLY A 12 13.08 13.00 12.01
CA GLY A 12 13.20 11.73 11.29
C GLY A 12 12.31 11.70 10.05
N ALA A 13 12.78 11.11 8.95
CA ALA A 13 11.95 10.91 7.76
C ALA A 13 10.90 9.82 8.00
N GLY A 14 9.80 9.84 7.23
CA GLY A 14 8.88 8.71 7.18
C GLY A 14 9.42 7.54 6.36
N GLY A 15 8.87 6.36 6.58
CA GLY A 15 9.25 5.14 5.87
C GLY A 15 8.86 5.18 4.39
N GLY A 16 9.80 4.80 3.52
CA GLY A 16 9.62 4.75 2.07
C GLY A 16 10.28 3.53 1.43
N SER A 17 10.31 3.49 0.10
CA SER A 17 10.95 2.46 -0.71
C SER A 17 11.59 3.08 -1.95
N SER A 18 12.25 2.25 -2.76
CA SER A 18 12.81 2.68 -4.05
C SER A 18 11.75 3.14 -5.06
N SER A 19 10.49 2.71 -4.88
CA SER A 19 9.40 3.04 -5.79
C SER A 19 8.59 4.24 -5.33
N ILE A 20 8.61 4.56 -4.04
CA ILE A 20 7.87 5.69 -3.49
C ILE A 20 8.54 6.19 -2.21
N ALA A 21 8.78 7.50 -2.15
CA ALA A 21 9.47 8.11 -1.02
C ALA A 21 8.54 8.28 0.20
N GLY A 22 9.12 8.10 1.38
CA GLY A 22 8.53 8.65 2.60
C GLY A 22 8.72 10.16 2.66
N GLY A 23 8.03 10.83 3.58
CA GLY A 23 8.17 12.26 3.80
C GLY A 23 9.50 12.62 4.46
N SER A 24 10.05 13.80 4.14
CA SER A 24 11.22 14.33 4.87
C SER A 24 10.81 14.84 6.25
N GLY A 25 11.70 14.71 7.23
CA GLY A 25 11.60 15.48 8.47
C GLY A 25 11.92 16.96 8.25
N ALA A 26 11.63 17.78 9.25
CA ALA A 26 11.95 19.21 9.26
C ALA A 26 13.41 19.45 9.65
N LEU A 27 13.94 20.61 9.27
CA LEU A 27 15.17 21.19 9.79
C LEU A 27 14.82 22.54 10.42
N VAL A 28 15.05 22.66 11.72
CA VAL A 28 14.87 23.89 12.50
C VAL A 28 16.23 24.41 12.92
N VAL A 29 16.52 25.67 12.63
CA VAL A 29 17.80 26.30 12.97
C VAL A 29 17.58 27.60 13.71
N GLY A 30 18.58 28.04 14.48
CA GLY A 30 18.55 29.34 15.13
C GLY A 30 19.66 29.55 16.14
N GLU A 31 19.61 30.70 16.82
CA GLU A 31 20.51 31.05 17.92
C GLU A 31 19.71 31.45 19.16
N ILE A 32 20.15 31.01 20.34
CA ILE A 32 19.51 31.39 21.61
C ILE A 32 20.58 31.72 22.67
N PRO A 33 20.41 32.81 23.44
CA PRO A 33 21.26 33.09 24.59
C PRO A 33 21.18 31.97 25.63
N VAL A 34 22.31 31.68 26.28
CA VAL A 34 22.38 30.73 27.39
C VAL A 34 23.06 31.36 28.60
N LYS A 35 22.72 30.86 29.78
CA LYS A 35 23.25 31.30 31.07
C LYS A 35 23.97 30.13 31.74
N GLU A 36 24.90 30.48 32.61
CA GLU A 36 25.56 29.51 33.47
C GLU A 36 24.53 28.77 34.34
N GLY A 37 24.68 27.45 34.44
CA GLY A 37 23.79 26.58 35.22
C GLY A 37 22.56 26.05 34.47
N GLN A 38 22.32 26.45 33.22
CA GLN A 38 21.21 25.89 32.43
C GLN A 38 21.49 24.45 31.96
N VAL A 39 20.44 23.64 31.88
CA VAL A 39 20.50 22.27 31.34
C VAL A 39 20.00 22.30 29.90
N ILE A 40 20.82 21.76 28.99
CA ILE A 40 20.48 21.58 27.58
C ILE A 40 20.27 20.10 27.33
N GLU A 41 19.07 19.72 26.90
CA GLU A 41 18.70 18.37 26.51
C GLU A 41 18.52 18.31 24.99
N LEU A 42 19.15 17.30 24.38
CA LEU A 42 19.15 17.06 22.95
C LEU A 42 18.44 15.74 22.69
N VAL A 43 17.29 15.78 22.01
CA VAL A 43 16.52 14.59 21.67
C VAL A 43 16.56 14.42 20.15
N ALA A 44 17.28 13.41 19.67
CA ALA A 44 17.34 13.08 18.25
C ALA A 44 16.33 11.99 17.90
N ALA A 45 15.63 12.15 16.79
CA ALA A 45 14.65 11.20 16.30
C ALA A 45 15.24 10.10 15.43
N ALA A 46 14.65 8.92 15.49
CA ALA A 46 14.74 7.91 14.45
C ALA A 46 13.78 8.22 13.29
N GLY A 47 14.17 7.82 12.08
CA GLY A 47 13.25 7.77 10.95
C GLY A 47 12.25 6.62 11.09
N GLY A 48 11.12 6.72 10.40
CA GLY A 48 10.23 5.60 10.11
C GLY A 48 10.87 4.62 9.13
N VAL A 49 10.16 3.52 8.86
CA VAL A 49 10.61 2.48 7.92
C VAL A 49 9.41 1.92 7.16
N ALA A 50 9.64 1.51 5.92
CA ALA A 50 8.73 0.66 5.18
C ALA A 50 9.49 -0.58 4.73
N TYR A 51 8.82 -1.72 4.68
CA TYR A 51 9.42 -2.95 4.21
C TYR A 51 8.73 -3.37 2.93
N LEU A 52 9.50 -3.34 1.85
CA LEU A 52 9.17 -3.87 0.54
C LEU A 52 10.27 -4.85 0.13
N GLU A 53 9.94 -6.13 0.07
CA GLU A 53 10.91 -7.19 -0.19
C GLU A 53 10.35 -8.30 -1.09
N ARG A 54 11.25 -9.07 -1.72
CA ARG A 54 10.90 -10.23 -2.54
C ARG A 54 10.74 -11.44 -1.63
N VAL A 55 9.49 -11.85 -1.37
CA VAL A 55 9.17 -13.03 -0.56
C VAL A 55 8.79 -14.22 -1.43
N ASP A 56 8.91 -15.43 -0.89
CA ASP A 56 8.37 -16.63 -1.55
C ASP A 56 6.86 -16.45 -1.75
N GLY A 57 6.40 -16.67 -2.98
CA GLY A 57 4.97 -16.72 -3.24
C GLY A 57 4.32 -17.91 -2.55
N ALA A 58 3.06 -17.74 -2.14
CA ALA A 58 2.33 -18.71 -1.34
C ALA A 58 2.05 -20.03 -2.08
N GLU A 59 2.27 -20.06 -3.40
CA GLU A 59 1.94 -21.18 -4.27
C GLU A 59 3.15 -22.05 -4.62
N ASN A 60 4.33 -21.75 -4.08
CA ASN A 60 5.51 -22.57 -4.27
C ASN A 60 5.24 -23.97 -3.67
N ALA A 61 5.46 -25.03 -4.45
CA ALA A 61 5.33 -26.38 -3.93
C ALA A 61 6.38 -26.61 -2.82
N PRO A 62 6.08 -27.40 -1.78
CA PRO A 62 6.97 -27.57 -0.62
C PRO A 62 8.39 -28.02 -0.98
N ASP A 63 8.52 -28.82 -2.03
CA ASP A 63 9.75 -29.41 -2.55
C ASP A 63 10.43 -28.54 -3.64
N THR A 64 9.85 -27.38 -3.98
CA THR A 64 10.46 -26.46 -4.94
C THR A 64 11.77 -25.94 -4.36
N LYS A 65 12.88 -26.24 -5.04
CA LYS A 65 14.22 -25.77 -4.65
C LYS A 65 14.22 -24.24 -4.53
N PRO A 66 14.89 -23.65 -3.52
CA PRO A 66 14.85 -22.21 -3.26
C PRO A 66 15.12 -21.33 -4.48
N GLU A 67 16.06 -21.72 -5.33
CA GLU A 67 16.46 -21.01 -6.55
C GLU A 67 15.40 -21.05 -7.67
N LYS A 68 14.42 -21.95 -7.59
CA LYS A 68 13.31 -22.08 -8.53
C LYS A 68 11.99 -21.54 -7.99
N ARG A 69 11.96 -21.06 -6.75
CA ARG A 69 10.75 -20.51 -6.13
C ARG A 69 10.39 -19.19 -6.79
N TYR A 70 9.14 -19.05 -7.21
CA TYR A 70 8.65 -17.77 -7.70
C TYR A 70 8.52 -16.80 -6.52
N LYS A 71 8.90 -15.55 -6.77
CA LYS A 71 8.91 -14.49 -5.76
C LYS A 71 7.84 -13.46 -6.05
N ILE A 72 7.22 -12.96 -5.00
CA ILE A 72 6.24 -11.87 -5.04
C ILE A 72 6.78 -10.70 -4.22
N TRP A 73 6.27 -9.50 -4.50
CA TRP A 73 6.48 -8.37 -3.60
C TRP A 73 5.63 -8.56 -2.34
N GLY A 74 6.29 -8.52 -1.19
CA GLY A 74 5.68 -8.59 0.14
C GLY A 74 6.03 -7.36 0.96
N THR A 75 5.25 -7.14 2.01
CA THR A 75 5.49 -6.10 3.02
C THR A 75 5.20 -6.64 4.40
N ARG A 76 5.65 -5.93 5.43
CA ARG A 76 5.43 -6.33 6.82
C ARG A 76 5.22 -5.11 7.72
N PRO A 77 4.66 -5.31 8.93
CA PRO A 77 4.49 -4.26 9.93
C PRO A 77 5.78 -3.51 10.23
N ALA A 78 5.63 -2.24 10.62
CA ALA A 78 6.73 -1.32 10.87
C ALA A 78 6.40 -0.38 12.02
N THR A 79 7.30 -0.27 13.00
CA THR A 79 7.20 0.70 14.09
C THR A 79 7.65 2.08 13.63
N GLY A 80 6.89 3.10 14.01
CA GLY A 80 7.21 4.52 13.84
C GLY A 80 8.56 4.91 14.42
N GLY A 81 9.17 5.93 13.85
CA GLY A 81 10.39 6.52 14.36
C GLY A 81 10.18 7.08 15.77
N GLN A 82 11.04 6.70 16.71
CA GLN A 82 11.00 7.23 18.08
C GLN A 82 11.68 8.60 18.15
N GLY A 83 11.32 9.43 19.12
CA GLY A 83 11.92 10.75 19.32
C GLY A 83 11.31 11.48 20.51
N TYR A 84 11.30 12.81 20.46
CA TYR A 84 10.55 13.63 21.42
C TYR A 84 9.05 13.34 21.32
N GLY A 85 8.54 13.22 20.10
CA GLY A 85 7.29 12.56 19.76
C GLY A 85 7.55 11.37 18.84
N ASN A 86 6.68 10.37 18.91
CA ASN A 86 6.80 9.12 18.15
C ASN A 86 5.98 9.16 16.87
N GLY A 87 6.56 8.71 15.76
CA GLY A 87 5.84 8.52 14.50
C GLY A 87 4.78 7.42 14.63
N GLY A 88 3.80 7.45 13.72
CA GLY A 88 2.73 6.44 13.66
C GLY A 88 3.22 5.08 13.18
N ASP A 89 2.73 4.04 13.82
CA ASP A 89 3.03 2.65 13.49
C ASP A 89 2.20 2.16 12.29
N VAL A 90 2.70 1.13 11.61
CA VAL A 90 1.92 0.30 10.68
C VAL A 90 1.84 -1.08 11.31
N ASN A 91 0.74 -1.33 12.02
CA ASN A 91 0.58 -2.47 12.91
C ASN A 91 0.32 -3.79 12.17
N VAL A 92 0.51 -4.90 12.87
CA VAL A 92 0.04 -6.22 12.42
C VAL A 92 -1.48 -6.18 12.28
N TYR A 93 -1.98 -6.68 11.16
CA TYR A 93 -3.42 -6.84 10.93
C TYR A 93 -3.75 -8.23 10.40
N THR A 94 -4.86 -8.78 10.86
CA THR A 94 -5.42 -10.05 10.39
C THR A 94 -6.87 -9.86 10.00
N VAL A 95 -7.28 -10.47 8.90
CA VAL A 95 -8.70 -10.52 8.48
C VAL A 95 -9.54 -11.18 9.60
N PRO A 96 -10.81 -10.79 9.80
CA PRO A 96 -11.68 -11.47 10.78
C PRO A 96 -11.68 -13.00 10.62
N SER A 97 -11.62 -13.70 11.75
CA SER A 97 -11.43 -15.16 11.79
C SER A 97 -12.56 -15.95 11.13
N ASP A 98 -13.78 -15.43 11.16
CA ASP A 98 -14.96 -16.00 10.50
C ASP A 98 -14.82 -15.92 8.97
N ALA A 99 -14.34 -14.80 8.43
CA ALA A 99 -14.06 -14.65 7.01
C ALA A 99 -12.91 -15.56 6.55
N GLN A 100 -11.81 -15.63 7.32
CA GLN A 100 -10.69 -16.53 7.03
C GLN A 100 -11.15 -17.99 7.00
N SER A 101 -11.88 -18.43 8.03
CA SER A 101 -12.36 -19.81 8.15
C SER A 101 -13.23 -20.24 6.96
N ARG A 102 -14.06 -19.33 6.42
CA ARG A 102 -14.90 -19.61 5.25
C ARG A 102 -14.08 -19.79 3.98
N VAL A 103 -13.04 -18.98 3.80
CA VAL A 103 -12.11 -19.10 2.66
C VAL A 103 -11.26 -20.35 2.80
N ASP A 104 -10.74 -20.63 3.99
CA ASP A 104 -9.88 -21.78 4.25
C ASP A 104 -10.64 -23.12 4.16
N ALA A 105 -11.95 -23.11 4.45
CA ALA A 105 -12.83 -24.25 4.19
C ALA A 105 -12.94 -24.59 2.69
N LYS A 106 -12.75 -23.62 1.79
CA LYS A 106 -12.72 -23.82 0.34
C LYS A 106 -11.32 -24.17 -0.16
N TRP A 107 -10.29 -23.48 0.35
CA TRP A 107 -8.90 -23.71 0.01
C TRP A 107 -8.00 -23.45 1.22
N PRO A 108 -7.53 -24.49 1.94
CA PRO A 108 -6.67 -24.30 3.11
C PRO A 108 -5.21 -24.00 2.76
N GLY A 109 -4.80 -24.27 1.52
CA GLY A 109 -3.43 -24.02 1.05
C GLY A 109 -3.07 -22.55 0.89
N GLY A 110 -1.81 -22.30 0.55
CA GLY A 110 -1.34 -20.97 0.13
C GLY A 110 -1.93 -20.57 -1.23
N SER A 111 -2.19 -19.27 -1.41
CA SER A 111 -2.71 -18.71 -2.66
C SER A 111 -2.24 -17.27 -2.79
N ASP A 112 -1.96 -16.82 -4.01
CA ASP A 112 -1.68 -15.41 -4.28
C ASP A 112 -2.89 -14.51 -4.02
N MET A 113 -4.08 -15.09 -3.90
CA MET A 113 -5.30 -14.41 -3.45
C MET A 113 -5.36 -14.23 -1.92
N LYS A 114 -4.43 -14.79 -1.13
CA LYS A 114 -4.33 -14.55 0.32
C LYS A 114 -3.17 -13.60 0.62
N ARG A 115 -3.47 -12.34 0.96
CA ARG A 115 -2.44 -11.27 1.03
C ARG A 115 -2.62 -10.34 2.22
N TYR A 116 -1.51 -9.92 2.81
CA TYR A 116 -1.47 -8.81 3.76
C TYR A 116 -0.45 -7.78 3.28
N VAL A 117 -0.84 -6.51 3.23
CA VAL A 117 0.06 -5.42 2.83
C VAL A 117 0.06 -4.26 3.81
N HIS A 118 1.20 -3.60 3.93
CA HIS A 118 1.48 -2.59 4.95
C HIS A 118 2.16 -1.39 4.28
N GLY A 119 1.69 -0.18 4.58
CA GLY A 119 2.36 1.07 4.21
C GLY A 119 3.66 1.33 5.01
N GLY A 120 4.21 2.52 4.86
CA GLY A 120 5.35 3.00 5.65
C GLY A 120 4.93 3.61 6.98
N SER A 121 5.78 3.45 8.00
CA SER A 121 5.58 4.10 9.29
C SER A 121 5.99 5.58 9.26
N GLY A 122 5.48 6.39 10.18
CA GLY A 122 5.90 7.78 10.33
C GLY A 122 7.28 7.95 10.95
N GLY A 123 7.91 9.11 10.76
CA GLY A 123 9.15 9.52 11.41
C GLY A 123 8.92 10.18 12.77
N GLY A 124 9.90 10.07 13.67
CA GLY A 124 9.87 10.75 14.97
C GLY A 124 10.28 12.22 14.88
N SER A 125 9.98 13.00 15.92
CA SER A 125 10.39 14.41 16.03
C SER A 125 11.62 14.58 16.91
N SER A 126 12.49 15.51 16.54
CA SER A 126 13.68 15.87 17.32
C SER A 126 13.45 17.17 18.07
N ALA A 127 14.04 17.32 19.26
CA ALA A 127 13.87 18.51 20.09
C ALA A 127 15.19 19.03 20.67
N LEU A 128 15.26 20.35 20.78
CA LEU A 128 16.17 21.06 21.67
C LEU A 128 15.37 21.59 22.86
N VAL A 129 15.72 21.16 24.06
CA VAL A 129 15.05 21.54 25.31
C VAL A 129 16.06 22.24 26.22
N ILE A 130 15.66 23.38 26.80
CA ILE A 130 16.48 24.12 27.77
C ILE A 130 15.68 24.31 29.05
N ASP A 131 16.22 23.84 30.17
CA ASP A 131 15.56 23.87 31.49
C ASP A 131 14.12 23.31 31.45
N GLY A 132 13.92 22.20 30.73
CA GLY A 132 12.62 21.54 30.54
C GLY A 132 11.66 22.25 29.58
N LYS A 133 12.06 23.34 28.91
CA LYS A 133 11.25 24.05 27.92
C LYS A 133 11.71 23.76 26.51
N VAL A 134 10.78 23.39 25.64
CA VAL A 134 11.06 23.19 24.21
C VAL A 134 11.43 24.53 23.57
N VAL A 135 12.64 24.60 23.01
CA VAL A 135 13.16 25.77 22.29
C VAL A 135 13.00 25.59 20.79
N ALA A 136 13.23 24.38 20.29
CA ALA A 136 13.01 24.01 18.90
C ALA A 136 12.54 22.57 18.81
N LEU A 137 11.59 22.32 17.92
CA LEU A 137 11.08 20.99 17.61
C LEU A 137 10.99 20.83 16.09
N ALA A 138 11.67 19.82 15.56
CA ALA A 138 11.59 19.45 14.16
C ALA A 138 10.64 18.27 13.98
N GLY A 139 9.54 18.49 13.27
CA GLY A 139 8.56 17.45 12.96
C GLY A 139 9.13 16.32 12.09
N GLY A 140 8.57 15.12 12.25
CA GLY A 140 8.88 13.95 11.43
C GLY A 140 8.03 13.89 10.17
N GLY A 141 8.56 13.24 9.14
CA GLY A 141 7.84 13.00 7.88
C GLY A 141 6.80 11.87 7.99
N GLY A 142 5.77 11.90 7.15
CA GLY A 142 4.77 10.84 7.07
C GLY A 142 5.23 9.63 6.25
N GLY A 143 4.67 8.45 6.51
CA GLY A 143 5.01 7.23 5.77
C GLY A 143 4.39 7.16 4.37
N ALA A 144 5.02 6.43 3.45
CA ALA A 144 4.50 6.21 2.10
C ALA A 144 3.32 5.21 2.08
N GLY A 145 2.33 5.41 1.20
CA GLY A 145 1.21 4.47 1.06
C GLY A 145 1.56 3.26 0.19
N ILE A 146 0.55 2.43 -0.08
CA ILE A 146 0.73 1.17 -0.82
C ILE A 146 -0.47 0.82 -1.69
N ARG A 147 -0.20 0.07 -2.77
CA ARG A 147 -1.19 -0.51 -3.67
C ARG A 147 -0.77 -1.93 -4.06
N THR A 148 -1.71 -2.86 -4.03
CA THR A 148 -1.55 -4.17 -4.67
C THR A 148 -2.88 -4.69 -5.21
N GLN A 149 -2.80 -5.66 -6.12
CA GLN A 149 -3.98 -6.24 -6.75
C GLN A 149 -3.80 -7.72 -7.09
N PRO A 150 -4.27 -8.62 -6.23
CA PRO A 150 -4.49 -10.01 -6.61
C PRO A 150 -5.75 -10.15 -7.49
N ALA A 151 -5.70 -11.02 -8.48
CA ALA A 151 -6.83 -11.34 -9.36
C ALA A 151 -6.74 -12.79 -9.87
N THR A 152 -7.88 -13.33 -10.30
CA THR A 152 -7.92 -14.59 -11.04
C THR A 152 -7.22 -14.42 -12.38
N ASN A 153 -6.31 -15.34 -12.68
CA ASN A 153 -5.56 -15.30 -13.92
C ASN A 153 -6.37 -15.89 -15.08
N ASN A 154 -6.35 -15.21 -16.22
CA ASN A 154 -6.70 -15.82 -17.50
C ASN A 154 -5.58 -16.78 -17.94
N MET A 155 -5.89 -17.66 -18.90
CA MET A 155 -4.89 -18.56 -19.46
C MET A 155 -3.76 -17.74 -20.11
N PRO A 156 -2.48 -18.06 -19.86
CA PRO A 156 -1.36 -17.34 -20.48
C PRO A 156 -1.25 -17.66 -21.97
N GLU A 157 -0.61 -16.79 -22.74
CA GLU A 157 -0.43 -16.95 -24.20
C GLU A 157 0.35 -18.21 -24.58
N THR A 158 1.34 -18.58 -23.77
CA THR A 158 2.17 -19.76 -23.94
C THR A 158 2.13 -20.65 -22.70
N ARG A 159 2.47 -21.92 -22.87
CA ARG A 159 2.64 -22.89 -21.78
C ARG A 159 3.94 -23.65 -21.94
N GLU A 160 4.39 -24.29 -20.87
CA GLU A 160 5.52 -25.23 -20.92
C GLU A 160 5.21 -26.38 -21.87
N LYS A 161 6.14 -26.65 -22.79
CA LYS A 161 6.12 -27.85 -23.62
C LYS A 161 6.83 -28.97 -22.86
N LYS A 162 6.15 -30.09 -22.68
CA LYS A 162 6.69 -31.25 -21.96
C LYS A 162 6.89 -32.45 -22.88
N ASP A 163 7.96 -33.22 -22.65
CA ASP A 163 8.16 -34.51 -23.32
C ASP A 163 7.25 -35.60 -22.72
N ALA A 164 7.33 -36.82 -23.26
CA ALA A 164 6.55 -37.97 -22.77
C ALA A 164 6.87 -38.36 -21.32
N ALA A 165 8.00 -37.93 -20.77
CA ALA A 165 8.40 -38.14 -19.38
C ALA A 165 8.00 -36.96 -18.46
N GLY A 166 7.37 -35.92 -19.00
CA GLY A 166 6.93 -34.74 -18.26
C GLY A 166 8.01 -33.67 -18.06
N ASN A 167 9.19 -33.81 -18.67
CA ASN A 167 10.26 -32.82 -18.58
C ASN A 167 9.96 -31.63 -19.48
N VAL A 168 10.22 -30.42 -18.99
CA VAL A 168 10.07 -29.19 -19.78
C VAL A 168 11.16 -29.13 -20.85
N ILE A 169 10.76 -29.18 -22.12
CA ILE A 169 11.64 -29.16 -23.29
C ILE A 169 11.52 -27.87 -24.11
N GLY A 170 10.69 -26.93 -23.67
CA GLY A 170 10.50 -25.64 -24.33
C GLY A 170 9.20 -24.98 -23.92
N THR A 171 8.70 -24.09 -24.79
CA THR A 171 7.37 -23.48 -24.67
C THR A 171 6.61 -23.66 -25.98
N GLU A 172 5.28 -23.66 -25.90
CA GLU A 172 4.38 -23.74 -27.05
C GLU A 172 3.17 -22.81 -26.84
N PRO A 173 2.46 -22.39 -27.90
CA PRO A 173 1.23 -21.63 -27.75
C PRO A 173 0.22 -22.38 -26.89
N ASN A 174 -0.41 -21.69 -25.94
CA ASN A 174 -1.44 -22.28 -25.10
C ASN A 174 -2.75 -22.36 -25.88
N PRO A 175 -3.32 -23.55 -26.14
CA PRO A 175 -4.58 -23.70 -26.87
C PRO A 175 -5.77 -22.93 -26.29
N TYR A 176 -5.73 -22.71 -24.98
CA TYR A 176 -6.81 -22.10 -24.20
C TYR A 176 -6.61 -20.61 -23.94
N PHE A 177 -5.54 -20.00 -24.48
CA PHE A 177 -5.37 -18.55 -24.44
C PHE A 177 -6.48 -17.87 -25.24
N ASN A 178 -7.08 -16.84 -24.65
CA ASN A 178 -8.11 -16.02 -25.30
C ASN A 178 -7.72 -14.55 -25.23
N SER A 179 -7.29 -13.98 -26.37
CA SER A 179 -6.92 -12.57 -26.47
C SER A 179 -8.07 -11.59 -26.24
N LYS A 180 -9.32 -12.06 -26.27
CA LYS A 180 -10.52 -11.27 -25.98
C LYS A 180 -10.95 -11.35 -24.51
N ALA A 181 -10.32 -12.21 -23.70
CA ALA A 181 -10.64 -12.33 -22.28
C ALA A 181 -10.21 -11.06 -21.54
N LYS A 182 -11.11 -10.53 -20.71
CA LYS A 182 -10.89 -9.39 -19.84
C LYS A 182 -10.47 -9.89 -18.47
N ASP A 183 -9.74 -9.06 -17.74
CA ASP A 183 -9.32 -9.33 -16.38
C ASP A 183 -10.00 -8.38 -15.39
N THR A 184 -9.86 -8.65 -14.10
CA THR A 184 -10.25 -7.71 -13.04
C THR A 184 -9.07 -6.87 -12.58
N SER A 185 -8.12 -6.57 -13.49
CA SER A 185 -6.88 -5.86 -13.16
C SER A 185 -7.07 -4.34 -13.21
N THR A 186 -6.02 -3.62 -12.81
CA THR A 186 -5.93 -2.17 -12.81
C THR A 186 -4.81 -1.73 -13.72
N THR A 187 -4.88 -0.49 -14.18
CA THR A 187 -3.89 0.09 -15.08
C THR A 187 -2.50 0.02 -14.44
N ARG A 188 -1.51 -0.21 -15.30
CA ARG A 188 -0.11 -0.10 -14.92
C ARG A 188 0.22 1.34 -14.54
N LEU A 189 1.25 1.53 -13.73
CA LEU A 189 1.71 2.87 -13.35
C LEU A 189 2.23 3.66 -14.56
N GLU A 190 2.73 2.98 -15.59
CA GLU A 190 3.17 3.55 -16.86
C GLU A 190 2.05 3.89 -17.85
N ASP A 191 0.78 3.57 -17.54
CA ASP A 191 -0.36 3.90 -18.42
C ASP A 191 -0.57 5.43 -18.46
N THR A 192 -0.25 6.04 -19.60
CA THR A 192 -0.38 7.50 -19.79
C THR A 192 -1.80 7.96 -20.07
N SER A 193 -2.74 7.04 -20.32
CA SER A 193 -4.14 7.39 -20.58
C SER A 193 -4.87 7.88 -19.32
N ASN A 194 -4.43 7.42 -18.14
CA ASN A 194 -4.95 7.81 -16.83
C ASN A 194 -3.83 7.67 -15.79
N ILE A 195 -3.43 8.79 -15.18
CA ILE A 195 -2.34 8.81 -14.19
C ILE A 195 -2.79 8.05 -12.95
N SER A 196 -2.05 6.99 -12.60
CA SER A 196 -2.15 6.30 -11.31
C SER A 196 -1.11 6.86 -10.36
N VAL A 197 -1.46 6.99 -9.08
CA VAL A 197 -0.59 7.58 -8.06
C VAL A 197 -0.35 6.56 -6.95
N LEU A 198 0.92 6.16 -6.78
CA LEU A 198 1.41 5.61 -5.52
C LEU A 198 1.72 6.80 -4.60
N PRO A 199 1.06 6.94 -3.45
CA PRO A 199 1.12 8.20 -2.69
C PRO A 199 2.40 8.30 -1.87
N ALA A 200 3.13 9.40 -2.05
CA ALA A 200 4.30 9.74 -1.23
C ALA A 200 3.89 10.25 0.16
N GLY A 201 4.74 9.99 1.14
CA GLY A 201 4.62 10.54 2.49
C GLY A 201 4.81 12.06 2.50
N ALA A 202 4.07 12.76 3.38
CA ALA A 202 4.17 14.22 3.45
C ALA A 202 5.43 14.68 4.21
N SER A 203 6.01 15.81 3.81
CA SER A 203 7.21 16.36 4.45
C SER A 203 6.86 17.38 5.54
N ALA A 204 7.68 17.43 6.58
CA ALA A 204 7.59 18.49 7.60
C ALA A 204 8.46 19.66 7.14
N SER A 205 7.95 20.53 6.26
CA SER A 205 8.75 21.63 5.68
C SER A 205 8.50 23.00 6.32
N ALA A 206 7.49 23.10 7.19
CA ALA A 206 7.05 24.33 7.83
C ALA A 206 6.53 24.08 9.27
N ALA A 207 6.02 25.13 9.91
CA ALA A 207 5.40 25.03 11.24
C ALA A 207 4.19 24.09 11.27
N VAL A 208 3.39 24.11 10.19
CA VAL A 208 2.37 23.10 9.91
C VAL A 208 2.98 22.10 8.92
N GLY A 209 2.88 20.82 9.23
CA GLY A 209 3.34 19.75 8.34
C GLY A 209 2.50 19.68 7.06
N ASP A 210 3.09 19.14 5.99
CA ASP A 210 2.37 19.00 4.73
C ASP A 210 1.29 17.90 4.81
N THR A 211 0.31 18.01 3.92
CA THR A 211 -0.70 16.95 3.68
C THR A 211 -0.15 15.93 2.71
N ALA A 212 -0.41 14.65 2.96
CA ALA A 212 0.07 13.55 2.13
C ALA A 212 -0.71 13.43 0.81
N GLU A 213 -0.08 12.80 -0.18
CA GLU A 213 -0.70 12.57 -1.49
C GLU A 213 -1.90 11.60 -1.40
N THR A 214 -2.84 11.78 -2.32
CA THR A 214 -3.97 10.86 -2.51
C THR A 214 -3.54 9.73 -3.46
N SER A 215 -3.77 8.48 -3.07
CA SER A 215 -3.56 7.36 -3.99
C SER A 215 -4.66 7.34 -5.03
N VAL A 216 -4.28 7.14 -6.29
CA VAL A 216 -5.22 7.03 -7.42
C VAL A 216 -4.95 5.74 -8.18
N SER A 217 -6.01 4.97 -8.45
CA SER A 217 -5.94 3.74 -9.24
C SER A 217 -7.14 3.62 -10.17
N TRP A 218 -7.00 2.84 -11.23
CA TRP A 218 -8.03 2.69 -12.25
C TRP A 218 -8.16 1.24 -12.66
N TYR A 219 -9.37 0.69 -12.67
CA TYR A 219 -9.57 -0.63 -13.28
C TYR A 219 -9.42 -0.56 -14.80
N THR A 220 -8.82 -1.59 -15.39
CA THR A 220 -8.56 -1.68 -16.83
C THR A 220 -9.86 -1.55 -17.63
N HIS A 221 -10.93 -2.17 -17.15
CA HIS A 221 -12.22 -2.28 -17.83
C HIS A 221 -13.35 -1.46 -17.20
N LEU A 222 -13.07 -0.58 -16.24
CA LEU A 222 -14.07 0.33 -15.68
C LEU A 222 -14.11 1.64 -16.49
N LYS A 223 -14.79 1.57 -17.63
CA LYS A 223 -14.92 2.64 -18.62
C LYS A 223 -16.39 2.96 -18.85
N ASP A 224 -16.74 4.22 -19.04
CA ASP A 224 -18.11 4.63 -19.34
C ASP A 224 -18.60 4.11 -20.71
N ALA A 225 -19.85 4.43 -21.07
CA ALA A 225 -20.44 4.03 -22.35
C ALA A 225 -19.69 4.58 -23.58
N SER A 226 -18.85 5.61 -23.42
CA SER A 226 -17.97 6.14 -24.47
C SER A 226 -16.62 5.40 -24.56
N GLY A 227 -16.39 4.41 -23.69
CA GLY A 227 -15.15 3.67 -23.61
C GLY A 227 -14.02 4.44 -22.89
N LYS A 228 -14.34 5.53 -22.19
CA LYS A 228 -13.38 6.35 -21.47
C LYS A 228 -13.45 6.09 -19.97
N ARG A 229 -12.31 6.19 -19.28
CA ARG A 229 -12.31 6.25 -17.81
C ARG A 229 -12.67 7.69 -17.43
N THR A 230 -13.59 7.83 -16.49
CA THR A 230 -14.11 9.12 -16.04
C THR A 230 -13.57 9.42 -14.65
N PRO A 231 -13.48 10.68 -14.20
CA PRO A 231 -13.10 10.98 -12.82
C PRO A 231 -13.90 10.18 -11.76
N THR A 232 -15.15 9.82 -12.08
CA THR A 232 -16.00 8.98 -11.21
C THR A 232 -15.63 7.50 -11.17
N SER A 233 -14.78 7.01 -12.08
CA SER A 233 -14.20 5.67 -12.03
C SER A 233 -12.81 5.63 -11.38
N ALA A 234 -12.28 6.78 -10.96
CA ALA A 234 -11.06 6.87 -10.17
C ALA A 234 -11.25 6.20 -8.79
N MET A 235 -10.31 5.32 -8.45
CA MET A 235 -10.20 4.68 -7.15
C MET A 235 -9.28 5.53 -6.29
N GLU A 236 -9.87 6.46 -5.54
CA GLU A 236 -9.12 7.39 -4.69
C GLU A 236 -9.10 6.90 -3.24
N VAL A 237 -7.97 7.09 -2.57
CA VAL A 237 -7.78 6.89 -1.14
C VAL A 237 -6.93 8.04 -0.60
N ALA A 238 -7.53 8.88 0.25
CA ALA A 238 -6.90 10.09 0.75
C ALA A 238 -5.72 9.81 1.69
N GLY A 239 -4.68 10.63 1.59
CA GLY A 239 -3.61 10.71 2.58
C GLY A 239 -4.01 11.50 3.83
N GLY A 240 -3.26 11.31 4.91
CA GLY A 240 -3.43 12.07 6.15
C GLY A 240 -3.02 13.54 6.01
N LYS A 241 -3.63 14.43 6.80
CA LYS A 241 -3.26 15.84 6.89
C LYS A 241 -2.09 16.03 7.83
N GLY A 242 -1.28 17.06 7.59
CA GLY A 242 -0.21 17.43 8.50
C GLY A 242 -0.75 18.06 9.79
N GLY A 243 -0.04 17.82 10.90
CA GLY A 243 -0.29 18.48 12.18
C GLY A 243 0.42 19.83 12.29
N GLY A 244 0.02 20.65 13.25
CA GLY A 244 0.65 21.95 13.47
C GLY A 244 0.02 22.75 14.59
N ASN A 245 0.79 23.71 15.11
CA ASN A 245 0.36 24.60 16.20
C ASN A 245 -0.18 23.85 17.43
N GLY A 246 0.39 22.69 17.73
CA GLY A 246 -0.01 21.84 18.85
C GLY A 246 -1.28 21.02 18.61
N THR A 247 -1.87 21.08 17.41
CA THR A 247 -3.06 20.32 17.01
C THR A 247 -2.67 19.21 16.03
N GLY A 248 -3.13 17.99 16.28
CA GLY A 248 -2.93 16.86 15.39
C GLY A 248 -3.64 17.03 14.04
N GLY A 249 -2.97 16.59 12.97
CA GLY A 249 -3.53 16.55 11.63
C GLY A 249 -4.61 15.48 11.53
N THR A 250 -5.71 15.78 10.83
CA THR A 250 -6.78 14.80 10.63
C THR A 250 -6.32 13.64 9.75
N GLY A 251 -6.87 12.45 9.97
CA GLY A 251 -6.64 11.33 9.08
C GLY A 251 -7.24 11.51 7.68
N GLY A 252 -6.85 10.65 6.75
CA GLY A 252 -7.44 10.63 5.41
C GLY A 252 -8.93 10.33 5.45
N GLU A 253 -9.70 10.94 4.56
CA GLU A 253 -11.14 10.71 4.47
C GLU A 253 -11.46 9.26 4.09
N LYS A 254 -12.54 8.72 4.66
CA LYS A 254 -12.99 7.34 4.39
C LYS A 254 -13.26 7.17 2.89
N PRO A 255 -12.53 6.29 2.18
CA PRO A 255 -12.76 6.11 0.77
C PRO A 255 -14.07 5.38 0.54
N ARG A 256 -14.80 5.79 -0.50
CA ARG A 256 -16.05 5.15 -0.90
C ARG A 256 -15.83 3.69 -1.32
N LEU A 257 -16.85 2.89 -1.05
CA LEU A 257 -17.04 1.56 -1.62
C LEU A 257 -18.08 1.63 -2.74
N TYR A 258 -17.98 0.71 -3.69
CA TYR A 258 -18.97 0.58 -4.76
C TYR A 258 -19.98 -0.49 -4.37
N ALA A 259 -21.26 -0.23 -4.63
CA ALA A 259 -22.38 -1.12 -4.28
C ALA A 259 -23.21 -1.51 -5.52
N LEU A 260 -22.60 -1.47 -6.70
CA LEU A 260 -23.28 -1.71 -7.96
C LEU A 260 -22.93 -3.08 -8.52
N ALA A 261 -23.95 -3.81 -8.96
CA ALA A 261 -23.79 -5.13 -9.55
C ALA A 261 -23.14 -5.10 -10.93
N ASN A 262 -23.34 -4.02 -11.69
CA ASN A 262 -22.76 -3.89 -13.01
C ASN A 262 -22.45 -2.42 -13.30
N VAL A 263 -21.19 -2.06 -13.15
CA VAL A 263 -20.66 -0.76 -13.50
C VAL A 263 -20.14 -0.83 -14.93
N PHE A 264 -20.84 -0.11 -15.80
CA PHE A 264 -20.54 0.00 -17.23
C PHE A 264 -20.42 -1.31 -18.02
N GLY A 265 -21.21 -2.33 -17.65
CA GLY A 265 -21.36 -3.55 -18.45
C GLY A 265 -20.26 -4.60 -18.24
N VAL A 266 -19.27 -4.34 -17.36
CA VAL A 266 -18.09 -5.21 -17.26
C VAL A 266 -17.71 -5.57 -15.82
N MET A 267 -17.75 -4.63 -14.88
CA MET A 267 -17.25 -4.82 -13.50
C MET A 267 -18.37 -4.68 -12.47
N GLY A 268 -18.48 -5.62 -11.53
CA GLY A 268 -19.41 -5.57 -10.40
C GLY A 268 -18.68 -5.59 -9.06
N PHE A 269 -19.30 -4.98 -8.05
CA PHE A 269 -18.75 -4.88 -6.68
C PHE A 269 -19.69 -5.48 -5.63
N VAL A 270 -20.63 -6.33 -6.07
CA VAL A 270 -21.54 -7.08 -5.21
C VAL A 270 -21.50 -8.56 -5.59
N SER A 271 -21.83 -9.42 -4.62
CA SER A 271 -21.94 -10.87 -4.82
C SER A 271 -22.94 -11.21 -5.92
N THR A 272 -22.56 -12.12 -6.81
CA THR A 272 -23.39 -12.58 -7.93
C THR A 272 -22.85 -13.92 -8.43
N ASN A 273 -23.60 -14.63 -9.27
CA ASN A 273 -23.13 -15.82 -9.95
C ASN A 273 -22.54 -16.86 -8.96
N ASN A 274 -23.20 -17.12 -7.83
CA ASN A 274 -22.68 -17.99 -6.75
C ASN A 274 -21.25 -17.66 -6.27
N GLN A 275 -20.74 -16.47 -6.56
CA GLN A 275 -19.47 -15.95 -6.08
C GLN A 275 -19.80 -14.81 -5.12
N GLU A 276 -19.36 -14.97 -3.88
CA GLU A 276 -19.53 -13.99 -2.85
C GLU A 276 -18.29 -13.11 -2.76
N ILE A 277 -18.50 -11.80 -2.67
CA ILE A 277 -17.42 -10.84 -2.45
C ILE A 277 -17.76 -9.88 -1.32
N PHE A 278 -16.72 -9.48 -0.60
CA PHE A 278 -16.80 -8.48 0.44
C PHE A 278 -15.68 -7.45 0.28
N SER A 279 -15.99 -6.22 0.66
CA SER A 279 -15.10 -5.07 0.62
C SER A 279 -15.28 -4.23 1.88
N SER A 280 -14.20 -3.60 2.35
CA SER A 280 -14.27 -2.63 3.44
C SER A 280 -13.34 -1.44 3.23
N SER A 281 -13.61 -0.37 3.96
CA SER A 281 -12.76 0.81 4.02
C SER A 281 -12.82 1.47 5.40
N THR A 282 -11.77 2.21 5.72
CA THR A 282 -11.59 2.88 7.01
C THR A 282 -11.00 4.27 6.76
N ALA A 283 -11.51 5.28 7.47
CA ALA A 283 -10.90 6.60 7.52
C ALA A 283 -9.54 6.52 8.24
N GLY A 284 -8.61 7.41 7.92
CA GLY A 284 -7.40 7.55 8.73
C GLY A 284 -7.71 8.13 10.11
N ASP A 285 -6.77 7.95 11.02
CA ASP A 285 -6.82 8.47 12.38
C ASP A 285 -6.14 9.85 12.48
N THR A 286 -6.59 10.64 13.45
CA THR A 286 -6.02 11.97 13.77
C THR A 286 -4.75 11.82 14.60
N GLY A 287 -3.74 12.63 14.31
CA GLY A 287 -2.51 12.67 15.09
C GLY A 287 -2.71 13.22 16.52
N GLY A 288 -1.72 13.01 17.38
CA GLY A 288 -1.69 13.52 18.75
C GLY A 288 -1.45 15.03 18.82
N ASN A 289 -1.91 15.65 19.90
CA ASN A 289 -1.72 17.07 20.19
C ASN A 289 -0.43 17.33 20.99
N GLY A 290 -0.02 18.59 21.13
CA GLY A 290 1.11 18.99 21.97
C GLY A 290 2.48 18.87 21.31
N PHE A 291 3.55 19.13 22.06
CA PHE A 291 4.94 19.11 21.56
C PHE A 291 5.46 17.70 21.28
N ASP A 292 4.94 16.72 22.01
CA ASP A 292 5.19 15.28 21.88
C ASP A 292 4.11 14.58 21.04
N GLY A 293 3.38 15.34 20.22
CA GLY A 293 2.26 14.84 19.42
C GLY A 293 2.66 13.63 18.58
N LYS A 294 2.11 12.46 18.96
CA LYS A 294 2.33 11.20 18.25
C LYS A 294 1.75 11.29 16.83
N GLY A 295 2.48 10.82 15.83
CA GLY A 295 1.87 10.55 14.53
C GLY A 295 0.80 9.47 14.64
N ALA A 296 -0.31 9.61 13.91
CA ALA A 296 -1.38 8.62 13.95
C ALA A 296 -0.94 7.28 13.36
N ASP A 297 -1.38 6.18 13.97
CA ASP A 297 -1.10 4.83 13.47
C ASP A 297 -1.91 4.55 12.19
N GLY A 298 -1.38 3.69 11.33
CA GLY A 298 -2.05 3.20 10.14
C GLY A 298 -3.31 2.43 10.49
N VAL A 299 -4.38 2.70 9.75
CA VAL A 299 -5.69 2.02 9.87
C VAL A 299 -5.78 0.85 8.91
N SER A 300 -6.68 -0.10 9.18
CA SER A 300 -6.78 -1.34 8.40
C SER A 300 -8.12 -1.52 7.68
N ALA A 301 -8.10 -2.27 6.59
CA ALA A 301 -9.28 -2.77 5.90
C ALA A 301 -9.01 -4.18 5.34
N TYR A 302 -10.09 -4.91 5.04
CA TYR A 302 -10.04 -6.22 4.42
C TYR A 302 -11.11 -6.48 3.36
N SER A 303 -10.84 -7.45 2.52
CA SER A 303 -11.75 -7.96 1.51
C SER A 303 -11.64 -9.48 1.46
N TYR A 304 -12.68 -10.15 0.96
CA TYR A 304 -12.60 -11.58 0.65
C TYR A 304 -13.46 -11.91 -0.57
N GLN A 305 -13.12 -13.03 -1.21
CA GLN A 305 -13.91 -13.65 -2.27
C GLN A 305 -14.10 -15.14 -1.97
N LEU A 306 -15.29 -15.65 -2.24
CA LEU A 306 -15.66 -17.06 -2.09
C LEU A 306 -16.39 -17.55 -3.33
N ASP A 307 -16.03 -18.74 -3.77
CA ASP A 307 -16.72 -19.47 -4.84
C ASP A 307 -17.62 -20.56 -4.25
N ASN A 308 -18.93 -20.42 -4.46
CA ASN A 308 -19.95 -21.35 -4.00
C ASN A 308 -20.47 -22.26 -5.12
N HIS A 309 -19.85 -22.24 -6.30
CA HIS A 309 -20.14 -23.26 -7.30
C HIS A 309 -19.72 -24.66 -6.81
N PRO A 310 -20.41 -25.73 -7.25
CA PRO A 310 -19.93 -27.08 -7.05
C PRO A 310 -18.61 -27.31 -7.80
N ASP A 311 -17.84 -28.30 -7.33
CA ASP A 311 -16.59 -28.73 -7.99
C ASP A 311 -16.86 -29.37 -9.36
N LEU A 312 -18.07 -29.92 -9.56
CA LEU A 312 -18.50 -30.58 -10.78
C LEU A 312 -19.79 -29.96 -11.36
N PRO A 313 -19.91 -29.87 -12.70
CA PRO A 313 -18.87 -30.19 -13.68
C PRO A 313 -17.68 -29.20 -13.58
N LYS A 314 -16.48 -29.68 -13.90
CA LYS A 314 -15.27 -28.85 -13.86
C LYS A 314 -15.42 -27.63 -14.78
N GLU A 315 -14.73 -26.55 -14.44
CA GLU A 315 -14.61 -25.38 -15.31
C GLU A 315 -14.00 -25.83 -16.65
N SER A 316 -14.70 -25.61 -17.76
CA SER A 316 -14.28 -26.07 -19.09
C SER A 316 -14.22 -24.92 -20.06
N VAL A 317 -13.12 -24.81 -20.81
CA VAL A 317 -12.84 -23.71 -21.75
C VAL A 317 -12.60 -24.30 -23.14
N PRO A 318 -13.23 -23.77 -24.21
CA PRO A 318 -12.93 -24.20 -25.58
C PRO A 318 -11.51 -23.80 -25.99
N VAL A 319 -10.94 -24.50 -26.98
CA VAL A 319 -9.76 -23.99 -27.70
C VAL A 319 -10.11 -22.66 -28.37
N THR A 320 -9.33 -21.62 -28.10
CA THR A 320 -9.55 -20.25 -28.61
C THR A 320 -8.32 -19.67 -29.31
N ASN A 321 -7.15 -20.30 -29.17
CA ASN A 321 -5.90 -19.80 -29.73
C ASN A 321 -5.63 -20.40 -31.12
N GLN A 322 -5.88 -19.62 -32.17
CA GLN A 322 -5.67 -20.05 -33.56
C GLN A 322 -4.21 -20.48 -33.84
N LYS A 323 -3.24 -19.81 -33.22
CA LYS A 323 -1.82 -20.15 -33.38
C LYS A 323 -1.52 -21.58 -32.92
N ALA A 324 -2.18 -22.05 -31.86
CA ALA A 324 -2.01 -23.42 -31.39
C ALA A 324 -2.59 -24.45 -32.38
N ILE A 325 -3.65 -24.10 -33.10
CA ILE A 325 -4.24 -24.95 -34.14
C ILE A 325 -3.31 -24.99 -35.36
N ASP A 326 -2.87 -23.82 -35.82
CA ASP A 326 -2.02 -23.69 -37.01
C ASP A 326 -0.66 -24.38 -36.83
N GLU A 327 -0.09 -24.35 -35.61
CA GLU A 327 1.15 -25.05 -35.26
C GLU A 327 0.94 -26.55 -34.97
N GLY A 328 -0.30 -27.06 -35.08
CA GLY A 328 -0.62 -28.47 -34.88
C GLY A 328 -0.51 -28.94 -33.42
N VAL A 329 -0.55 -28.02 -32.45
CA VAL A 329 -0.54 -28.35 -31.02
C VAL A 329 -1.86 -29.01 -30.61
N VAL A 330 -2.96 -28.61 -31.24
CA VAL A 330 -4.32 -29.12 -31.03
C VAL A 330 -5.11 -29.16 -32.34
N LYS A 331 -6.19 -29.94 -32.40
CA LYS A 331 -7.06 -30.10 -33.58
C LYS A 331 -8.12 -29.01 -33.72
N GLY A 332 -8.44 -28.31 -32.62
CA GLY A 332 -9.32 -27.14 -32.58
C GLY A 332 -10.73 -27.41 -32.02
N ASP A 333 -11.13 -28.67 -31.87
CA ASP A 333 -12.42 -29.07 -31.28
C ASP A 333 -12.31 -29.50 -29.81
N GLU A 334 -11.10 -29.49 -29.25
CA GLU A 334 -10.86 -29.87 -27.87
C GLU A 334 -11.38 -28.84 -26.86
N LYS A 335 -11.51 -29.29 -25.61
CA LYS A 335 -11.81 -28.45 -24.45
C LYS A 335 -10.79 -28.69 -23.35
N GLY A 336 -10.33 -27.60 -22.76
CA GLY A 336 -9.52 -27.58 -21.55
C GLY A 336 -10.37 -27.18 -20.35
N GLY A 337 -9.70 -26.76 -19.28
CA GLY A 337 -10.36 -26.37 -18.06
C GLY A 337 -9.41 -26.06 -16.92
N LEU A 338 -9.96 -25.61 -15.79
CA LEU A 338 -9.24 -25.60 -14.52
C LEU A 338 -9.52 -26.89 -13.78
N GLU A 339 -8.45 -27.48 -13.25
CA GLU A 339 -8.58 -28.51 -12.23
C GLU A 339 -9.23 -27.95 -10.97
N VAL A 340 -9.90 -28.82 -10.21
CA VAL A 340 -10.69 -28.43 -9.02
C VAL A 340 -9.87 -27.60 -8.04
N ASP A 341 -8.65 -28.04 -7.73
CA ASP A 341 -7.76 -27.31 -6.81
C ASP A 341 -7.29 -25.98 -7.40
N ALA A 342 -7.02 -25.92 -8.70
CA ALA A 342 -6.65 -24.67 -9.37
C ALA A 342 -7.81 -23.66 -9.33
N ALA A 343 -9.05 -24.12 -9.49
CA ALA A 343 -10.24 -23.29 -9.34
C ALA A 343 -10.40 -22.82 -7.88
N LYS A 344 -10.37 -23.74 -6.90
CA LYS A 344 -10.47 -23.41 -5.47
C LYS A 344 -9.45 -22.36 -5.06
N LYS A 345 -8.21 -22.54 -5.45
CA LYS A 345 -7.10 -21.62 -5.19
C LYS A 345 -7.25 -20.24 -5.83
N SER A 346 -7.77 -20.17 -7.05
CA SER A 346 -7.85 -18.92 -7.83
C SER A 346 -9.05 -18.06 -7.47
N PHE A 347 -10.19 -18.67 -7.13
CA PHE A 347 -11.45 -17.95 -6.91
C PHE A 347 -11.81 -17.74 -5.44
N ASN A 348 -10.98 -18.23 -4.51
CA ASN A 348 -11.17 -18.05 -3.07
C ASN A 348 -9.95 -17.35 -2.45
N GLY A 349 -10.18 -16.29 -1.69
CA GLY A 349 -9.10 -15.54 -1.07
C GLY A 349 -9.59 -14.50 -0.08
N TYR A 350 -8.67 -14.02 0.76
CA TYR A 350 -8.89 -12.88 1.64
C TYR A 350 -7.66 -11.98 1.62
N GLN A 351 -7.89 -10.69 1.75
CA GLN A 351 -6.84 -9.70 1.67
C GLN A 351 -6.97 -8.66 2.78
N GLY A 352 -5.85 -8.25 3.36
CA GLY A 352 -5.77 -7.20 4.36
C GLY A 352 -4.77 -6.13 3.94
N VAL A 353 -5.06 -4.89 4.32
CA VAL A 353 -4.16 -3.74 4.09
C VAL A 353 -4.16 -2.83 5.30
N VAL A 354 -2.98 -2.28 5.62
CA VAL A 354 -2.80 -1.24 6.64
C VAL A 354 -2.19 0.00 5.98
N SER A 355 -2.77 1.17 6.24
CA SER A 355 -2.28 2.44 5.71
C SER A 355 -0.99 2.89 6.36
N ALA A 356 -0.42 3.97 5.81
CA ALA A 356 0.78 4.58 6.34
C ALA A 356 0.49 5.40 7.60
N GLY A 357 1.45 5.41 8.52
CA GLY A 357 1.42 6.23 9.73
C GLY A 357 1.84 7.69 9.50
N GLY A 358 1.31 8.61 10.31
CA GLY A 358 1.67 10.02 10.28
C GLY A 358 3.00 10.31 10.99
N GLY A 359 3.66 11.43 10.69
CA GLY A 359 4.88 11.87 11.37
C GLY A 359 4.61 12.55 12.72
N ALA A 360 5.57 12.50 13.65
CA ALA A 360 5.42 13.13 14.97
C ALA A 360 5.76 14.63 14.95
N GLY A 361 5.25 15.42 15.90
CA GLY A 361 5.61 16.85 15.96
C GLY A 361 4.77 17.68 16.92
N TYR A 362 4.84 19.01 16.78
CA TYR A 362 4.02 19.97 17.52
C TYR A 362 2.60 19.96 16.97
N GLY A 363 1.87 18.91 17.32
CA GLY A 363 0.79 18.33 16.52
C GLY A 363 1.34 17.25 15.58
N GLY A 364 1.01 15.98 15.83
CA GLY A 364 1.37 14.87 14.96
C GLY A 364 0.53 14.84 13.68
N GLY A 365 1.07 14.29 12.59
CA GLY A 365 0.34 14.09 11.34
C GLY A 365 -0.70 12.98 11.45
N GLY A 366 -1.78 13.10 10.68
CA GLY A 366 -2.81 12.07 10.54
C GLY A 366 -2.35 10.90 9.68
N SER A 367 -2.98 9.74 9.83
CA SER A 367 -2.65 8.55 9.03
C SER A 367 -3.44 8.53 7.72
N GLY A 368 -2.95 7.76 6.75
CA GLY A 368 -3.66 7.57 5.49
C GLY A 368 -4.96 6.80 5.69
N ALA A 369 -5.95 7.02 4.83
CA ALA A 369 -7.13 6.16 4.79
C ALA A 369 -6.82 4.84 4.07
N VAL A 370 -7.76 3.89 4.08
CA VAL A 370 -7.53 2.58 3.48
C VAL A 370 -8.79 1.97 2.87
N ARG A 371 -8.61 1.20 1.79
CA ARG A 371 -9.64 0.38 1.14
C ARG A 371 -9.11 -0.98 0.73
N ALA A 372 -9.91 -2.00 0.99
CA ALA A 372 -9.80 -3.32 0.40
C ALA A 372 -11.08 -3.61 -0.38
N LEU A 373 -10.99 -3.66 -1.70
CA LEU A 373 -12.14 -3.73 -2.60
C LEU A 373 -12.10 -5.03 -3.40
N SER A 374 -13.11 -5.88 -3.26
CA SER A 374 -13.32 -7.03 -4.14
C SER A 374 -14.19 -6.66 -5.32
N SER A 375 -13.95 -7.30 -6.46
CA SER A 375 -14.69 -7.12 -7.70
C SER A 375 -14.90 -8.43 -8.44
N ILE A 376 -16.01 -8.53 -9.16
CA ILE A 376 -16.34 -9.63 -10.08
C ILE A 376 -16.51 -9.06 -11.49
N LEU A 377 -16.02 -9.75 -12.51
CA LEU A 377 -16.24 -9.41 -13.91
C LEU A 377 -17.63 -9.88 -14.36
N THR A 378 -18.63 -9.00 -14.35
CA THR A 378 -20.02 -9.36 -14.63
C THR A 378 -20.35 -9.50 -16.12
N GLY A 379 -19.51 -8.94 -17.00
CA GLY A 379 -19.75 -8.91 -18.45
C GLY A 379 -19.36 -10.17 -19.22
N GLU A 380 -18.63 -11.10 -18.61
CA GLU A 380 -18.20 -12.36 -19.24
C GLU A 380 -17.87 -13.44 -18.20
N LYS A 381 -17.75 -14.69 -18.65
CA LYS A 381 -17.24 -15.80 -17.84
C LYS A 381 -15.71 -15.82 -17.84
N TRP A 382 -15.11 -16.55 -16.90
CA TRP A 382 -13.67 -16.70 -16.77
C TRP A 382 -13.02 -17.04 -18.12
N ASN A 383 -11.88 -16.42 -18.41
CA ASN A 383 -11.14 -16.58 -19.67
C ASN A 383 -11.97 -16.25 -20.94
N GLY A 384 -12.98 -15.38 -20.82
CA GLY A 384 -13.85 -14.98 -21.93
C GLY A 384 -14.66 -16.13 -22.52
N ASN A 385 -15.04 -17.11 -21.68
CA ASN A 385 -15.69 -18.33 -22.13
C ASN A 385 -17.12 -18.06 -22.66
N THR A 386 -17.35 -18.41 -23.93
CA THR A 386 -18.62 -18.21 -24.65
C THR A 386 -19.39 -19.51 -24.89
N ALA A 387 -18.91 -20.65 -24.38
CA ALA A 387 -19.53 -21.94 -24.63
C ALA A 387 -20.95 -22.00 -24.02
N ALA A 388 -21.93 -22.45 -24.80
CA ALA A 388 -23.31 -22.61 -24.33
C ALA A 388 -23.46 -23.62 -23.16
N LYS A 389 -22.50 -24.55 -23.05
CA LYS A 389 -22.35 -25.51 -21.95
C LYS A 389 -20.87 -25.60 -21.58
N GLY A 390 -20.45 -24.83 -20.57
CA GLY A 390 -19.08 -24.78 -20.08
C GLY A 390 -18.79 -23.45 -19.40
N GLY A 391 -18.08 -23.51 -18.27
CA GLY A 391 -17.66 -22.34 -17.49
C GLY A 391 -18.79 -21.71 -16.67
N VAL A 392 -18.63 -21.75 -15.35
CA VAL A 392 -19.64 -21.20 -14.42
C VAL A 392 -19.14 -19.94 -13.73
N ARG A 393 -17.82 -19.80 -13.61
CA ARG A 393 -17.17 -18.75 -12.84
C ARG A 393 -16.96 -17.48 -13.66
N GLN A 394 -16.86 -16.37 -12.94
CA GLN A 394 -16.43 -15.09 -13.46
C GLN A 394 -15.11 -14.70 -12.82
N ASN A 395 -14.29 -13.94 -13.54
CA ASN A 395 -13.05 -13.41 -12.98
C ASN A 395 -13.34 -12.62 -11.71
N VAL A 396 -12.53 -12.81 -10.67
CA VAL A 396 -12.58 -12.04 -9.44
C VAL A 396 -11.24 -11.41 -9.15
N GLY A 397 -11.26 -10.27 -8.48
CA GLY A 397 -10.04 -9.60 -8.06
C GLY A 397 -10.25 -8.74 -6.84
N ALA A 398 -9.14 -8.34 -6.23
CA ALA A 398 -9.12 -7.41 -5.12
C ALA A 398 -8.17 -6.25 -5.40
N LEU A 399 -8.58 -5.03 -5.07
CA LEU A 399 -7.71 -3.85 -5.02
C LEU A 399 -7.48 -3.49 -3.55
N LEU A 400 -6.24 -3.65 -3.10
CA LEU A 400 -5.77 -3.16 -1.82
C LEU A 400 -5.07 -1.83 -2.04
N GLN A 401 -5.54 -0.79 -1.37
CA GLN A 401 -5.07 0.56 -1.60
C GLN A 401 -5.08 1.35 -0.30
N ALA A 402 -3.97 2.04 -0.02
CA ALA A 402 -3.81 2.82 1.20
C ALA A 402 -3.19 4.19 0.90
N GLY A 403 -3.69 5.21 1.59
CA GLY A 403 -3.15 6.56 1.56
C GLY A 403 -1.83 6.67 2.32
N ALA A 404 -1.09 7.73 2.04
CA ALA A 404 0.14 8.07 2.76
C ALA A 404 -0.16 8.85 4.06
N GLY A 405 0.83 8.94 4.95
CA GLY A 405 0.73 9.67 6.22
C GLY A 405 1.06 11.16 6.08
N GLY A 406 0.37 11.99 6.85
CA GLY A 406 0.66 13.42 6.98
C GLY A 406 1.92 13.67 7.83
N ALA A 407 2.52 14.85 7.69
CA ALA A 407 3.73 15.20 8.43
C ALA A 407 3.39 15.81 9.81
N GLY A 408 4.32 15.71 10.76
CA GLY A 408 4.18 16.41 12.03
C GLY A 408 4.52 17.90 11.94
N GLY A 409 3.93 18.68 12.84
CA GLY A 409 4.20 20.11 12.99
C GLY A 409 5.58 20.39 13.58
N SER A 410 6.10 21.58 13.30
CA SER A 410 7.39 22.04 13.81
C SER A 410 7.22 23.31 14.65
N TYR A 411 8.21 23.60 15.50
CA TYR A 411 8.17 24.75 16.38
C TYR A 411 9.56 25.37 16.56
N VAL A 412 9.59 26.70 16.65
CA VAL A 412 10.74 27.47 17.09
C VAL A 412 10.26 28.54 18.07
N ALA A 413 10.90 28.62 19.23
CA ALA A 413 10.51 29.55 20.27
C ALA A 413 10.72 31.01 19.82
N PRO A 414 9.84 31.96 20.19
CA PRO A 414 9.97 33.37 19.81
C PRO A 414 11.27 34.03 20.26
N SER A 415 11.91 33.51 21.31
CA SER A 415 13.19 34.00 21.83
C SER A 415 14.40 33.58 21.00
N VAL A 416 14.22 32.73 19.98
CA VAL A 416 15.28 32.27 19.09
C VAL A 416 15.53 33.33 18.01
N ALA A 417 16.74 33.87 17.97
CA ALA A 417 17.17 34.77 16.92
C ALA A 417 17.45 34.00 15.62
N GLY A 418 16.97 34.53 14.49
CA GLY A 418 17.17 33.91 13.17
C GLY A 418 16.50 32.54 13.02
N GLY A 419 15.49 32.25 13.84
CA GLY A 419 14.74 31.00 13.79
C GLY A 419 14.15 30.73 12.40
N SER A 420 14.42 29.57 11.82
CA SER A 420 13.78 29.15 10.57
C SER A 420 13.48 27.66 10.55
N ILE A 421 12.46 27.29 9.76
CA ILE A 421 11.99 25.92 9.56
C ILE A 421 12.04 25.63 8.07
N SER A 422 12.58 24.48 7.69
CA SER A 422 12.70 24.01 6.31
C SER A 422 12.66 22.48 6.25
N SER A 423 12.79 21.89 5.07
CA SER A 423 12.97 20.44 4.91
C SER A 423 14.40 20.02 5.28
N ALA A 424 14.56 18.92 6.03
CA ALA A 424 15.86 18.29 6.26
C ALA A 424 16.42 17.55 5.04
N ASN A 425 15.62 17.38 3.98
CA ASN A 425 15.97 16.66 2.75
C ASN A 425 16.46 15.23 3.01
N ASN A 426 15.91 14.58 4.03
CA ASN A 426 16.27 13.23 4.46
C ASN A 426 15.22 12.16 4.11
N ALA A 427 14.25 12.48 3.26
CA ALA A 427 13.20 11.55 2.79
C ALA A 427 13.75 10.14 2.47
N ALA A 428 13.15 9.11 3.05
CA ALA A 428 13.57 7.73 2.83
C ALA A 428 13.18 7.24 1.43
N LYS A 429 14.17 6.70 0.70
CA LYS A 429 14.03 6.18 -0.68
C LYS A 429 14.41 4.71 -0.79
N GLU A 430 14.56 4.03 0.35
CA GLU A 430 15.03 2.65 0.41
C GLU A 430 14.20 1.84 1.40
N SER A 431 13.89 0.61 1.02
CA SER A 431 13.17 -0.34 1.85
C SER A 431 14.05 -0.80 3.02
N GLY A 432 13.45 -0.88 4.21
CA GLY A 432 14.13 -1.37 5.42
C GLY A 432 15.11 -0.40 6.06
N VAL A 433 15.26 0.81 5.51
CA VAL A 433 16.18 1.84 6.03
C VAL A 433 15.41 2.90 6.81
N ARG A 434 15.97 3.31 7.96
CA ARG A 434 15.51 4.47 8.73
C ARG A 434 16.45 5.64 8.45
N ASN A 435 15.91 6.75 7.96
CA ASN A 435 16.67 7.99 7.81
C ASN A 435 16.45 8.88 9.04
N PRO A 436 17.42 8.95 9.97
CA PRO A 436 17.23 9.60 11.25
C PRO A 436 17.24 11.12 11.17
N GLY A 437 16.72 11.73 12.22
CA GLY A 437 16.97 13.13 12.56
C GLY A 437 18.28 13.30 13.32
N TYR A 438 18.59 14.53 13.69
CA TYR A 438 19.75 14.85 14.53
C TYR A 438 19.51 16.13 15.33
N VAL A 439 20.34 16.35 16.35
CA VAL A 439 20.44 17.63 17.03
C VAL A 439 21.90 18.03 17.08
N LYS A 440 22.22 19.22 16.59
CA LYS A 440 23.56 19.79 16.58
C LYS A 440 23.53 21.12 17.30
N VAL A 441 24.47 21.29 18.22
CA VAL A 441 24.65 22.52 18.99
C VAL A 441 26.10 22.98 18.87
N THR A 442 26.29 24.25 18.52
CA THR A 442 27.58 24.92 18.51
C THR A 442 27.61 25.95 19.63
N LEU A 443 28.59 25.81 20.53
CA LEU A 443 28.81 26.77 21.61
C LEU A 443 29.52 28.00 21.04
N CYS A 444 28.93 29.18 21.19
CA CYS A 444 29.56 30.42 20.75
C CYS A 444 30.30 31.05 21.93
N GLU A 445 31.64 31.06 21.85
CA GLU A 445 32.48 31.74 22.84
C GLU A 445 32.39 33.25 22.68
N ARG A 446 32.55 33.95 23.82
CA ARG A 446 32.67 35.41 23.88
C ARG A 446 33.90 35.85 23.08
N SER A 447 33.68 36.62 22.00
CA SER A 447 34.75 37.36 21.28
C SER A 447 35.29 38.50 22.11
#